data_AF-A0AAU2GLD0-F1
#
_entry.id   AF-A0AAU2GLD0-F1
#
_cell.length_a   1.000
_cell.length_b   1.000
_cell.length_c   1.000
_cell.angle_alpha   90.00
_cell.angle_beta   90.00
_cell.angle_gamma   90.00
#
_symmetry.space_group_name_H-M   'P 1'
#
loop_
_entity.id
_entity.type
_entity.pdbx_description
1 polymer ?
#
loop_
_entity_poly.entity_id
_entity_poly.type
_entity_poly.pdbx_seq_one_letter_code
_entity_poly.pdbx_strand_id
1 'polypeptide(L)'
;MPGLLRGVARTAVVAGTATAVSNRVSRRQAGRWSQQEAPQAEAAPPPPPPPAPAPAAAPAADDMSTKIDQLKQLSTLKEQGVLTEEEFAEQKRRLLG
;
A
#
# COMPACT_ATOMS: atom_id res chain seq x y z
N MET A 1 -11.93 17.19 38.45
CA MET A 1 -12.60 16.28 37.50
C MET A 1 -12.80 16.97 36.15
N PRO A 2 -11.94 16.73 35.15
CA PRO A 2 -12.22 17.13 33.76
C PRO A 2 -12.10 15.96 32.76
N GLY A 3 -13.07 15.86 31.83
CA GLY A 3 -12.77 15.49 30.44
C GLY A 3 -13.36 14.22 29.83
N LEU A 4 -14.69 13.99 29.88
CA LEU A 4 -15.36 12.90 29.12
C LEU A 4 -15.96 13.33 27.76
N LEU A 5 -15.78 14.58 27.32
CA LEU A 5 -16.54 15.15 26.19
C LEU A 5 -15.76 15.30 24.87
N ARG A 6 -14.50 14.85 24.75
CA ARG A 6 -13.70 15.06 23.53
C ARG A 6 -13.65 13.88 22.56
N GLY A 7 -14.23 12.73 22.88
CA GLY A 7 -14.02 11.47 22.13
C GLY A 7 -15.00 11.18 20.99
N VAL A 8 -16.19 11.80 20.96
CA VAL A 8 -17.30 11.30 20.12
C VAL A 8 -17.38 11.94 18.73
N ALA A 9 -16.61 13.01 18.46
CA ALA A 9 -16.76 13.79 17.22
C ALA A 9 -16.06 13.22 15.96
N ARG A 10 -15.32 12.11 16.04
CA ARG A 10 -14.47 11.63 14.91
C ARG A 10 -15.00 10.44 14.12
N THR A 11 -16.14 9.84 14.47
CA THR A 11 -16.62 8.60 13.82
C THR A 11 -17.55 8.81 12.62
N ALA A 12 -17.97 10.04 12.30
CA ALA A 12 -18.97 10.28 11.25
C ALA A 12 -18.40 10.46 9.81
N VAL A 13 -17.08 10.59 9.64
CA VAL A 13 -16.47 10.90 8.32
C VAL A 13 -16.08 9.65 7.53
N VAL A 14 -16.06 8.47 8.16
CA VAL A 14 -15.46 7.26 7.56
C VAL A 14 -16.41 6.49 6.62
N ALA A 15 -17.69 6.84 6.54
CA ALA A 15 -18.67 6.10 5.73
C ALA A 15 -18.69 6.46 4.23
N GLY A 16 -17.93 7.46 3.76
CA GLY A 16 -18.08 8.03 2.42
C GLY A 16 -17.23 7.44 1.28
N THR A 17 -16.27 6.56 1.53
CA THR A 17 -15.28 6.14 0.51
C THR A 17 -15.49 4.73 -0.06
N ALA A 18 -16.53 4.01 0.35
CA ALA A 18 -16.77 2.63 -0.09
C ALA A 18 -17.31 2.49 -1.54
N THR A 19 -17.85 3.56 -2.14
CA THR A 19 -18.51 3.48 -3.47
C THR A 19 -17.55 3.72 -4.66
N ALA A 20 -16.26 3.96 -4.44
CA ALA A 20 -15.32 4.28 -5.52
C ALA A 20 -14.51 3.07 -6.05
N VAL A 21 -14.40 1.98 -5.29
CA VAL A 21 -13.52 0.85 -5.66
C VAL A 21 -14.23 -0.22 -6.49
N SER A 22 -15.55 -0.44 -6.30
CA SER A 22 -16.29 -1.46 -7.06
C SER A 22 -16.63 -1.08 -8.51
N ASN A 23 -16.72 0.22 -8.84
CA ASN A 23 -17.14 0.65 -10.17
C ASN A 23 -16.02 0.57 -11.25
N ARG A 24 -14.75 0.44 -10.83
CA ARG A 24 -13.60 0.40 -11.74
C ARG A 24 -13.26 -1.01 -12.22
N VAL A 25 -13.52 -2.03 -11.40
CA VAL A 25 -13.25 -3.44 -11.77
C VAL A 25 -14.31 -3.97 -12.73
N SER A 26 -15.58 -3.59 -12.57
CA SER A 26 -16.68 -4.01 -13.46
C SER A 26 -16.50 -3.55 -14.91
N ARG A 27 -16.07 -2.29 -15.14
CA ARG A 27 -15.76 -1.78 -16.50
C ARG A 27 -14.59 -2.50 -17.16
N ARG A 28 -13.61 -2.96 -16.38
CA ARG A 28 -12.47 -3.71 -16.90
C ARG A 28 -12.85 -5.13 -17.31
N GLN A 29 -13.84 -5.75 -16.66
CA GLN A 29 -14.29 -7.08 -17.03
C GLN A 29 -15.23 -7.05 -18.25
N ALA A 30 -16.18 -6.11 -18.30
CA ALA A 30 -17.06 -5.95 -19.46
C ALA A 30 -16.31 -5.64 -20.77
N GLY A 31 -15.25 -4.81 -20.70
CA GLY A 31 -14.42 -4.49 -21.87
C GLY A 31 -13.57 -5.66 -22.40
N ARG A 32 -13.40 -6.73 -21.62
CA ARG A 32 -12.64 -7.93 -22.01
C ARG A 32 -13.49 -8.93 -22.78
N TRP A 33 -14.77 -9.06 -22.43
CA TRP A 33 -15.72 -9.87 -23.20
C TRP A 33 -16.18 -9.17 -24.48
N SER A 34 -16.32 -7.84 -24.48
CA SER A 34 -16.73 -7.10 -25.69
C SER A 34 -15.66 -7.05 -26.80
N GLN A 35 -14.38 -7.28 -26.49
CA GLN A 35 -13.31 -7.36 -27.50
C GLN A 35 -13.13 -8.75 -28.09
N GLN A 36 -13.78 -9.79 -27.55
CA GLN A 36 -13.67 -11.16 -28.05
C GLN A 36 -14.66 -11.47 -29.17
N GLU A 37 -15.57 -10.54 -29.50
CA GLU A 37 -16.77 -10.85 -30.30
C GLU A 37 -16.99 -9.95 -31.53
N ALA A 38 -15.94 -9.52 -32.26
CA ALA A 38 -16.09 -8.98 -33.62
C ALA A 38 -14.76 -8.91 -34.41
N PRO A 39 -14.76 -9.05 -35.76
CA PRO A 39 -14.88 -10.29 -36.54
C PRO A 39 -13.57 -10.66 -37.28
N GLN A 40 -13.41 -11.94 -37.63
CA GLN A 40 -12.36 -12.41 -38.53
C GLN A 40 -12.56 -11.85 -39.95
N ALA A 41 -11.57 -11.10 -40.43
CA ALA A 41 -11.36 -10.81 -41.84
C ALA A 41 -9.95 -11.32 -42.22
N GLU A 42 -9.91 -12.14 -43.28
CA GLU A 42 -8.82 -12.50 -44.19
C GLU A 42 -7.39 -12.78 -43.68
N ALA A 43 -6.84 -13.89 -44.20
CA ALA A 43 -5.59 -14.53 -43.86
C ALA A 43 -4.33 -13.64 -43.97
N ALA A 44 -3.61 -13.52 -42.85
CA ALA A 44 -2.18 -13.22 -42.80
C ALA A 44 -1.54 -14.13 -41.72
N PRO A 45 -0.31 -14.64 -41.91
CA PRO A 45 0.35 -15.44 -40.88
C PRO A 45 0.48 -14.59 -39.60
N PRO A 46 0.07 -15.11 -38.42
CA PRO A 46 0.07 -14.34 -37.20
C PRO A 46 1.50 -13.93 -36.83
N PRO A 47 1.74 -12.65 -36.46
CA PRO A 47 3.05 -12.22 -35.97
C PRO A 47 3.43 -13.00 -34.70
N PRO A 48 4.73 -13.22 -34.44
CA PRO A 48 5.18 -13.89 -33.23
C PRO A 48 4.64 -13.17 -31.98
N PRO A 49 4.17 -13.91 -30.96
CA PRO A 49 3.60 -13.31 -29.77
C PRO A 49 4.64 -12.43 -29.07
N PRO A 50 4.25 -11.22 -28.62
CA PRO A 50 5.17 -10.34 -27.91
C PRO A 50 5.66 -11.02 -26.61
N PRO A 51 6.92 -10.79 -26.20
CA PRO A 51 7.42 -11.31 -24.93
C PRO A 51 6.55 -10.82 -23.78
N ALA A 52 6.20 -11.74 -22.87
CA ALA A 52 5.38 -11.42 -21.72
C ALA A 52 6.09 -10.36 -20.84
N PRO A 53 5.37 -9.33 -20.36
CA PRO A 53 5.95 -8.33 -19.48
C PRO A 53 6.43 -8.98 -18.19
N ALA A 54 7.69 -8.76 -17.83
CA ALA A 54 8.25 -9.18 -16.56
C ALA A 54 7.45 -8.57 -15.39
N PRO A 55 7.23 -9.32 -14.30
CA PRO A 55 6.51 -8.81 -13.13
C PRO A 55 7.21 -7.57 -12.58
N ALA A 56 6.44 -6.48 -12.44
CA ALA A 56 6.91 -5.25 -11.81
C ALA A 56 7.21 -5.53 -10.33
N ALA A 57 8.39 -5.11 -9.86
CA ALA A 57 8.76 -5.18 -8.45
C ALA A 57 7.72 -4.43 -7.59
N ALA A 58 7.24 -5.08 -6.54
CA ALA A 58 6.34 -4.48 -5.56
C ALA A 58 7.06 -3.34 -4.80
N PRO A 59 6.32 -2.31 -4.35
CA PRO A 59 6.91 -1.04 -3.92
C PRO A 59 7.54 -1.11 -2.52
N ALA A 60 8.63 -0.37 -2.33
CA ALA A 60 9.37 -0.13 -1.08
C ALA A 60 8.56 0.54 0.07
N ALA A 61 7.23 0.54 -0.01
CA ALA A 61 6.35 1.09 1.02
C ALA A 61 6.38 0.24 2.30
N ASP A 62 6.54 -1.07 2.17
CA ASP A 62 6.65 -2.01 3.29
C ASP A 62 7.95 -1.77 4.09
N ASP A 63 9.03 -1.37 3.42
CA ASP A 63 10.32 -1.09 4.06
C ASP A 63 10.24 0.13 4.99
N MET A 64 9.60 1.21 4.54
CA MET A 64 9.49 2.41 5.37
C MET A 64 8.55 2.19 6.55
N SER A 65 7.47 1.44 6.38
CA SER A 65 6.59 1.04 7.49
C SER A 65 7.37 0.21 8.53
N THR A 66 8.17 -0.74 8.06
CA THR A 66 9.00 -1.60 8.92
C THR A 66 10.02 -0.78 9.71
N LYS A 67 10.68 0.20 9.07
CA LYS A 67 11.62 1.12 9.75
C LYS A 67 10.93 1.94 10.83
N ILE A 68 9.71 2.43 10.58
CA ILE A 68 8.94 3.20 11.58
C ILE A 68 8.62 2.34 12.81
N ASP A 69 8.24 1.08 12.63
CA ASP A 69 7.92 0.19 13.75
C ASP A 69 9.16 -0.16 14.58
N GLN A 70 10.32 -0.35 13.93
CA GLN A 70 11.60 -0.53 14.62
C GLN A 70 11.99 0.72 15.44
N LEU A 71 11.75 1.94 14.93
CA LEU A 71 12.01 3.17 15.71
C LEU A 71 11.14 3.27 16.97
N LYS A 72 9.89 2.80 16.91
CA LYS A 72 9.00 2.75 18.09
C LYS A 72 9.49 1.73 19.12
N GLN A 73 9.96 0.56 18.68
CA GLN A 73 10.53 -0.45 19.58
C GLN A 73 11.76 0.11 20.30
N LEU A 74 12.64 0.78 19.56
CA LEU A 74 13.83 1.43 20.13
C LEU A 74 13.46 2.52 21.15
N SER A 75 12.40 3.31 20.92
CA SER A 75 11.98 4.32 21.90
C SER A 75 11.44 3.70 23.18
N THR A 76 10.67 2.61 23.08
CA THR A 76 10.18 1.88 24.26
C THR A 76 11.34 1.30 25.08
N LEU A 77 12.36 0.73 24.42
CA LEU A 77 13.55 0.22 25.12
C LEU A 77 14.35 1.33 25.82
N LYS A 78 14.41 2.53 25.22
CA LYS A 78 15.00 3.71 25.84
C LYS A 78 14.22 4.17 27.08
N GLU A 79 12.89 4.24 26.97
CA GLU A 79 12.01 4.60 28.09
C GLU A 79 12.09 3.60 29.26
N GLN A 80 12.31 2.33 28.96
CA GLN A 80 12.55 1.29 29.95
C GLN A 80 13.95 1.35 30.58
N GLY A 81 14.83 2.22 30.07
CA GLY A 81 16.23 2.33 30.52
C GLY A 81 17.10 1.16 30.07
N VAL A 82 16.63 0.31 29.15
CA VAL A 82 17.40 -0.79 28.56
C VAL A 82 18.43 -0.24 27.57
N LEU A 83 18.07 0.85 26.88
CA LEU A 83 18.97 1.60 26.01
C LEU A 83 19.27 2.97 26.58
N THR A 84 20.51 3.40 26.46
CA THR A 84 20.91 4.78 26.69
C THR A 84 20.51 5.68 25.51
N GLU A 85 20.48 7.00 25.73
CA GLU A 85 20.18 7.98 24.69
C GLU A 85 21.19 7.92 23.53
N GLU A 86 22.46 7.65 23.85
CA GLU A 86 23.56 7.51 22.88
C GLU A 86 23.33 6.30 21.97
N GLU A 87 23.06 5.13 22.55
CA GLU A 87 22.77 3.89 21.80
C GLU A 87 21.52 4.03 20.94
N PHE A 88 20.46 4.67 21.45
CA PHE A 88 19.25 4.95 20.68
C PHE A 88 19.56 5.80 19.44
N ALA A 89 20.38 6.84 19.58
CA ALA A 89 20.75 7.74 18.49
C ALA A 89 21.62 7.05 17.43
N GLU A 90 22.48 6.12 17.84
CA GLU A 90 23.26 5.29 16.91
C GLU A 90 22.37 4.35 16.09
N GLN A 91 21.46 3.63 16.75
CA GLN A 91 20.54 2.70 16.08
C GLN A 91 19.61 3.43 15.12
N LYS A 92 19.09 4.60 15.50
CA LYS A 92 18.27 5.45 14.63
C LYS A 92 19.03 5.89 13.37
N ARG A 93 20.30 6.26 13.51
CA ARG A 93 21.18 6.63 12.38
C ARG A 93 21.44 5.42 11.47
N ARG A 94 21.67 4.24 12.04
CA ARG A 94 21.87 3.00 11.29
C ARG A 94 20.61 2.56 10.51
N LEU A 95 19.43 2.84 11.06
CA LEU A 95 18.16 2.44 10.45
C LEU A 95 17.73 3.34 9.28
N LEU A 96 18.05 4.63 9.39
CA LEU A 96 17.65 5.66 8.43
C LEU A 96 18.76 6.05 7.44
N GLY A 97 20.00 5.66 7.73
CA GLY A 97 21.17 5.88 6.88
C GLY A 97 21.29 4.92 5.72
#